data_AF-A0A0F8Z7H0-F1
#
_entry.id   AF-A0A0F8Z7H0-F1
#
_cell.length_a   1.000
_cell.length_b   1.000
_cell.length_c   1.000
_cell.angle_alpha   90.00
_cell.angle_beta   90.00
_cell.angle_gamma   90.00
#
_symmetry.space_group_name_H-M   'P 1'
#
loop_
_entity.id
_entity.type
_entity.pdbx_description
1 polymer ?
#
loop_
_entity_poly.entity_id
_entity_poly.type
_entity_poly.pdbx_seq_one_letter_code
_entity_poly.pdbx_strand_id
1 'polypeptide(L)'
;MYQWRKGIASWVDSVGTLYLSVPFTWLVDDAEKIAKKWKGSVRIGGSGLMKPTECEGYDPLLFHNGCATFTTRGCPNKCGFCAVPLLEGDLREVVDFRPAPIICDNNLLA
;
A
#
# COMPACT_ATOMS: atom_id res chain seq x y z
N MET A 1 20.75 -4.13 -1.08
CA MET A 1 20.22 -2.76 -0.90
C MET A 1 18.86 -2.61 -1.59
N TYR A 2 17.92 -3.55 -1.35
CA TYR A 2 16.55 -3.60 -1.93
C TYR A 2 15.63 -4.42 -1.00
N GLN A 3 15.81 -4.28 0.31
CA GLN A 3 15.19 -5.19 1.26
C GLN A 3 13.74 -4.79 1.51
N TRP A 4 12.83 -5.69 1.16
CA TRP A 4 11.42 -5.56 1.51
C TRP A 4 11.21 -5.84 2.99
N ARG A 5 10.37 -5.03 3.65
CA ARG A 5 9.75 -5.43 4.91
C ARG A 5 8.83 -6.62 4.64
N LYS A 6 9.18 -7.78 5.19
CA LYS A 6 8.39 -9.01 5.06
C LYS A 6 7.28 -9.01 6.12
N GLY A 7 6.21 -8.24 5.92
CA GLY A 7 5.07 -8.20 6.84
C GLY A 7 4.30 -6.88 6.82
N ILE A 8 3.66 -6.57 7.95
CA ILE A 8 2.98 -5.29 8.17
C ILE A 8 4.05 -4.20 8.34
N ALA A 9 3.96 -3.13 7.56
CA ALA A 9 4.77 -1.94 7.83
C ALA A 9 4.01 -1.04 8.80
N SER A 10 4.72 -0.53 9.81
CA SER A 10 4.14 0.32 10.84
C SER A 10 4.97 1.56 11.08
N TRP A 11 4.31 2.67 11.40
CA TRP A 11 4.93 3.94 11.76
C TRP A 11 4.05 4.70 12.76
N VAL A 12 4.66 5.51 13.62
CA VAL A 12 3.95 6.39 14.56
C VAL A 12 4.35 7.82 14.23
N ASP A 13 3.34 8.68 14.03
CA ASP A 13 3.56 10.10 13.73
C ASP A 13 3.98 10.91 14.96
N SER A 14 4.26 12.21 14.74
CA SER A 14 4.67 13.12 15.81
C SER A 14 3.57 13.39 16.86
N VAL A 15 2.30 13.12 16.54
CA VAL A 15 1.16 13.29 17.45
C VAL A 15 0.72 11.96 18.10
N GLY A 16 1.39 10.85 17.80
CA GLY A 16 1.14 9.53 18.39
C GLY A 16 0.14 8.64 17.65
N THR A 17 -0.26 8.98 16.42
CA THR A 17 -1.10 8.13 15.57
C THR A 17 -0.28 6.97 15.01
N LEU A 18 -0.76 5.74 15.20
CA LEU A 18 -0.17 4.53 14.61
C LEU A 18 -0.74 4.28 13.21
N TYR A 19 0.12 4.12 12.23
CA TYR A 19 -0.22 3.74 10.87
C TYR A 19 0.23 2.31 10.61
N LEU A 20 -0.63 1.51 10.00
CA LEU A 20 -0.39 0.12 9.63
C LEU A 20 -0.69 -0.07 8.15
N SER A 21 0.32 -0.46 7.38
CA SER A 21 0.20 -0.89 5.99
C SER A 21 0.23 -2.40 5.89
N VAL A 22 -0.87 -2.96 5.39
CA VAL A 22 -1.14 -4.39 5.30
C VAL A 22 -1.16 -4.80 3.81
N PRO A 23 -0.03 -5.27 3.27
CA PRO A 23 0.06 -5.59 1.84
C PRO A 23 -0.68 -6.87 1.45
N PHE A 24 -0.90 -7.78 2.40
CA PHE A 24 -1.45 -9.12 2.13
C PHE A 24 -2.61 -9.47 3.07
N THR A 25 -3.59 -10.20 2.54
CA THR A 25 -4.82 -10.57 3.26
C THR A 25 -4.55 -11.45 4.48
N TRP A 26 -3.55 -12.33 4.44
CA TRP A 26 -3.19 -13.18 5.59
C TRP A 26 -2.52 -12.42 6.75
N LEU A 27 -2.23 -11.12 6.59
CA LEU A 27 -1.71 -10.26 7.65
C LEU A 27 -2.81 -9.44 8.34
N VAL A 28 -4.05 -9.49 7.84
CA VAL A 28 -5.16 -8.65 8.32
C VAL A 28 -5.45 -8.90 9.80
N ASP A 29 -5.60 -10.16 10.20
CA ASP A 29 -5.92 -10.52 11.59
C ASP A 29 -4.86 -10.02 12.58
N ASP A 30 -3.58 -10.09 12.19
CA ASP A 30 -2.48 -9.63 13.04
C ASP A 30 -2.42 -8.10 13.10
N ALA A 31 -2.72 -7.41 12.00
CA ALA A 31 -2.84 -5.97 11.97
C ALA A 31 -3.99 -5.47 12.86
N GLU A 32 -5.14 -6.15 12.86
CA GLU A 32 -6.25 -5.83 13.75
C GLU A 32 -5.90 -6.05 15.23
N LYS A 33 -5.17 -7.12 15.57
CA LYS A 33 -4.70 -7.36 16.95
C LYS A 33 -3.75 -6.26 17.40
N ILE A 34 -2.87 -5.77 16.53
CA ILE A 34 -1.98 -4.65 16.83
C ILE A 34 -2.79 -3.37 17.05
N ALA A 35 -3.73 -3.07 16.14
CA ALA A 35 -4.60 -1.90 16.23
C ALA A 35 -5.39 -1.88 17.55
N LYS A 36 -5.99 -3.01 17.96
CA LYS A 36 -6.77 -3.15 19.20
C LYS A 36 -5.94 -2.92 20.48
N LYS A 37 -4.62 -3.18 20.43
CA LYS A 37 -3.72 -2.99 21.59
C LYS A 37 -3.21 -1.55 21.72
N TRP A 38 -3.28 -0.75 20.67
CA TRP A 38 -2.81 0.63 20.69
C TRP A 38 -3.79 1.53 21.45
N LYS A 39 -3.26 2.37 22.36
CA LYS A 39 -4.07 3.23 23.24
C LYS A 39 -4.40 4.61 22.63
N GLY A 40 -4.18 4.80 21.34
CA GLY A 40 -4.39 6.06 20.63
C GLY A 40 -5.02 5.88 19.26
N SER A 41 -4.94 6.92 18.42
CA SER A 41 -5.44 6.87 17.05
C SER A 41 -4.68 5.83 16.23
N VAL A 42 -5.41 5.02 15.46
CA VAL A 42 -4.84 4.04 14.52
C VAL A 42 -5.43 4.24 13.13
N ARG A 43 -4.58 4.23 12.11
CA ARG A 43 -4.94 4.19 10.69
C ARG A 43 -4.42 2.88 10.11
N ILE A 44 -5.33 2.05 9.62
CA ILE A 44 -5.00 0.75 9.03
C ILE A 44 -5.45 0.74 7.58
N GLY A 45 -4.58 0.33 6.67
CA GLY A 45 -4.86 0.31 5.24
C GLY A 45 -3.94 -0.64 4.48
N GLY A 46 -4.05 -0.60 3.15
CA GLY A 46 -3.28 -1.45 2.24
C GLY A 46 -4.15 -2.41 1.43
N SER A 47 -3.53 -3.06 0.44
CA SER A 47 -4.21 -3.94 -0.52
C SER A 47 -4.82 -5.18 0.14
N GLY A 48 -4.24 -5.68 1.23
CA GLY A 48 -4.79 -6.80 1.99
C GLY A 48 -6.16 -6.51 2.61
N LEU A 49 -6.49 -5.23 2.80
CA LEU A 49 -7.77 -4.76 3.33
C LEU A 49 -8.71 -4.20 2.25
N MET A 50 -8.33 -4.30 0.98
CA MET A 50 -9.03 -3.63 -0.14
C MET A 50 -9.14 -2.10 0.07
N LYS A 51 -8.20 -1.52 0.83
CA LYS A 51 -8.19 -0.12 1.26
C LYS A 51 -6.81 0.51 0.99
N PRO A 52 -6.32 0.52 -0.27
CA PRO A 52 -4.95 0.93 -0.58
C PRO A 52 -4.66 2.41 -0.32
N THR A 53 -5.69 3.26 -0.21
CA THR A 53 -5.58 4.72 -0.08
C THR A 53 -6.01 5.28 1.27
N GLU A 54 -6.48 4.46 2.22
CA GLU A 54 -7.09 4.96 3.48
C GLU A 54 -6.08 5.53 4.50
N CYS A 55 -4.79 5.56 4.19
CA CYS A 55 -3.77 6.19 5.03
C CYS A 55 -3.31 7.52 4.42
N GLU A 56 -4.13 8.56 4.54
CA GLU A 56 -3.75 9.92 4.16
C GLU A 56 -2.51 10.40 4.95
N GLY A 57 -1.60 11.11 4.28
CA GLY A 57 -0.37 11.66 4.86
C GLY A 57 0.81 10.68 4.94
N TYR A 58 0.67 9.49 4.37
CA TYR A 58 1.67 8.42 4.44
C TYR A 58 1.77 7.71 3.09
N ASP A 59 2.99 7.40 2.62
CA ASP A 59 3.22 6.56 1.44
C ASP A 59 3.64 5.15 1.88
N PRO A 60 2.70 4.19 1.92
CA PRO A 60 2.99 2.83 2.36
C PRO A 60 4.13 2.15 1.60
N LEU A 61 4.28 2.45 0.31
CA LEU A 61 5.26 1.77 -0.53
C LEU A 61 6.68 2.05 -0.04
N LEU A 62 6.98 3.29 0.31
CA LEU A 62 8.32 3.70 0.75
C LEU A 62 8.73 3.07 2.08
N PHE A 63 7.77 2.75 2.95
CA PHE A 63 8.05 2.05 4.20
C PHE A 63 8.30 0.56 4.00
N HIS A 64 7.66 -0.03 3.00
CA HIS A 64 7.95 -1.40 2.59
C HIS A 64 9.30 -1.49 1.87
N ASN A 65 9.59 -0.55 0.98
CA ASN A 65 10.85 -0.46 0.25
C ASN A 65 11.09 0.95 -0.31
N GLY A 66 12.11 1.66 0.19
CA GLY A 66 12.48 3.00 -0.29
C GLY A 66 13.01 3.04 -1.74
N CYS A 67 13.28 1.90 -2.37
CA CYS A 67 13.67 1.80 -3.77
C CYS A 67 12.49 1.50 -4.71
N ALA A 68 11.26 1.45 -4.21
CA ALA A 68 10.07 1.17 -5.01
C ALA A 68 9.33 2.44 -5.45
N THR A 69 8.64 2.33 -6.59
CA THR A 69 7.80 3.39 -7.17
C THR A 69 6.64 2.81 -7.98
N PHE A 70 5.65 3.65 -8.27
CA PHE A 70 4.61 3.39 -9.27
C PHE A 70 4.75 4.42 -10.38
N THR A 71 4.88 3.96 -11.62
CA THR A 71 4.84 4.80 -12.82
C THR A 71 3.43 4.94 -13.36
N THR A 72 2.58 3.95 -13.11
CA THR A 72 1.16 3.94 -13.48
C THR A 72 0.30 3.38 -12.36
N ARG A 73 -1.00 3.69 -12.39
CA ARG A 73 -2.04 3.11 -11.52
C ARG A 73 -3.22 2.65 -12.37
N GLY A 74 -4.06 1.78 -11.83
CA GLY A 74 -5.14 1.15 -12.58
C GLY A 74 -4.65 0.07 -13.55
N CYS A 75 -5.58 -0.48 -14.33
CA CYS A 75 -5.29 -1.49 -15.36
C CYS A 75 -6.45 -1.53 -16.37
N PRO A 76 -6.21 -1.57 -17.70
CA PRO A 76 -7.30 -1.60 -18.67
C PRO A 76 -7.96 -2.99 -18.75
N ASN A 77 -7.30 -4.02 -18.21
CA ASN A 77 -7.80 -5.39 -18.21
C ASN A 77 -8.88 -5.58 -17.14
N LYS A 78 -10.02 -6.17 -17.54
CA LYS A 78 -11.15 -6.47 -16.64
C LYS A 78 -11.18 -7.93 -16.21
N CYS A 79 -10.04 -8.44 -15.76
CA CYS A 79 -9.89 -9.83 -15.33
C CYS A 79 -10.80 -10.12 -14.13
N GLY A 80 -11.61 -11.20 -14.20
CA GLY A 80 -12.57 -11.54 -13.15
C GLY A 80 -11.95 -11.91 -11.79
N PHE A 81 -10.64 -12.18 -11.75
CA PHE A 81 -9.89 -12.47 -10.52
C PHE A 81 -9.16 -11.24 -9.94
N CYS A 82 -9.11 -10.12 -10.66
CA CYS A 82 -8.26 -8.98 -10.30
C CYS A 82 -9.06 -7.92 -9.54
N ALA A 83 -8.51 -7.45 -8.42
CA ALA A 83 -9.10 -6.36 -7.64
C ALA A 83 -8.83 -4.96 -8.21
N VAL A 84 -7.83 -4.81 -9.08
CA VAL A 84 -7.36 -3.49 -9.57
C VAL A 84 -8.46 -2.70 -10.28
N PRO A 85 -9.27 -3.28 -11.19
CA PRO A 85 -10.36 -2.52 -11.84
C PRO A 85 -11.39 -1.97 -10.86
N LEU A 86 -11.61 -2.66 -9.73
CA LEU A 86 -12.54 -2.23 -8.67
C LEU A 86 -11.92 -1.14 -7.80
N LEU A 87 -10.64 -1.25 -7.47
CA LEU A 87 -9.96 -0.38 -6.50
C LEU A 87 -9.37 0.89 -7.12
N GLU A 88 -8.87 0.79 -8.36
CA GLU A 88 -8.09 1.85 -9.00
C GLU A 88 -8.66 2.31 -10.34
N GLY A 89 -9.48 1.49 -10.99
CA GLY A 89 -10.11 1.80 -12.28
C GLY A 89 -9.17 1.64 -13.47
N ASP A 90 -9.41 2.45 -14.51
CA ASP A 90 -8.66 2.43 -15.77
C ASP A 90 -7.20 2.88 -15.59
N LEU A 91 -6.35 2.45 -16.52
CA LEU A 91 -4.92 2.79 -16.52
C LEU A 91 -4.73 4.30 -16.60
N ARG A 92 -3.87 4.82 -15.73
CA ARG A 92 -3.41 6.21 -15.75
C ARG A 92 -1.94 6.31 -15.38
N GLU A 93 -1.26 7.25 -16.02
CA GLU A 93 0.10 7.61 -15.64
C GLU A 93 0.13 8.39 -14.32
N VAL A 94 1.18 8.19 -13.54
CA VAL A 94 1.49 9.01 -12.36
C VAL A 94 2.46 10.09 -12.82
N VAL A 95 1.97 11.30 -13.10
CA VAL A 95 2.77 12.36 -13.77
C VAL A 95 4.02 12.77 -12.97
N ASP A 96 3.94 12.70 -11.64
CA ASP A 96 4.96 13.17 -10.71
C ASP A 96 5.61 12.02 -9.91
N PHE A 97 5.70 10.83 -10.51
CA PHE A 97 6.32 9.69 -9.84
C PHE A 97 7.80 9.94 -9.53
N ARG A 98 8.24 9.45 -8.38
CA ARG A 98 9.66 9.48 -8.01
C ARG A 98 10.41 8.38 -8.76
N PRO A 99 11.50 8.68 -9.51
CA PRO A 99 12.32 7.65 -10.14
C PRO A 99 12.92 6.69 -9.10
N ALA A 100 12.72 5.39 -9.31
CA ALA A 100 13.27 4.35 -8.45
C ALA A 100 13.48 3.05 -9.24
N PRO A 101 14.44 2.19 -8.85
CA PRO A 101 14.82 1.01 -9.62
C PRO A 101 13.82 -0.15 -9.53
N ILE A 102 12.81 -0.10 -8.66
CA ILE A 102 11.79 -1.14 -8.52
C ILE A 102 10.43 -0.55 -8.88
N ILE A 103 9.86 -1.01 -10.00
CA ILE A 103 8.53 -0.58 -10.47
C ILE A 103 7.49 -1.57 -9.93
N CYS A 104 6.42 -1.03 -9.33
CA CYS A 104 5.37 -1.81 -8.68
C CYS A 104 4.01 -1.74 -9.39
N ASP A 105 3.96 -1.21 -10.61
CA ASP A 105 2.76 -1.08 -11.43
C ASP A 105 1.95 -2.39 -11.49
N ASN A 106 0.62 -2.25 -11.41
CA ASN A 106 -0.30 -3.39 -11.47
C ASN A 106 -0.18 -4.16 -12.80
N ASN A 107 0.13 -3.43 -13.88
CA ASN A 107 0.43 -4.01 -15.18
C ASN A 107 1.39 -3.09 -15.96
N LEU A 108 2.68 -3.37 -15.86
CA LEU A 108 3.74 -2.59 -16.52
C LEU A 108 3.72 -2.67 -18.05
N LEU A 109 3.07 -3.69 -18.62
CA LEU A 109 3.02 -3.95 -20.07
C LEU A 109 1.63 -3.71 -20.66
N ALA A 110 0.77 -3.00 -19.92
CA ALA A 110 -0.58 -2.63 -20.34
C ALA A 110 -0.58 -1.72 -21.57
#